data_AF-A0A2P8WDT1-F1
#
_entry.id   AF-A0A2P8WDT1-F1
#
_cell.length_a   1.000
_cell.length_b   1.000
_cell.length_c   1.000
_cell.angle_alpha   90.00
_cell.angle_beta   90.00
_cell.angle_gamma   90.00
#
_symmetry.space_group_name_H-M   'P 1'
#
loop_
_entity.id
_entity.type
_entity.pdbx_description
1 polymer ?
#
loop_
_entity_poly.entity_id
_entity_poly.type
_entity_poly.pdbx_seq_one_letter_code
_entity_poly.pdbx_strand_id
1 'polypeptide(L)'
;MSDVSLIEAWSIWLSGDLPDSTLLWGISILWWERIGKIMQVLGATTIIADIIGPEEIRKFGSSLQGRLPTDTLIQYLKQCFNWYAFIFRQTVLKDYLGNASEVKPEKGHSRLNLLNYLVCLLLTGLIVHTAELYAANWGALLVEFAIIYGCLVVSIAPLFTVLAIIGLTTLGLATNSLIIKPIAWFLEHPSLDRFTKIISLLLLLVGFHFELLAS
;
A
#
# COMPACT_ATOMS: atom_id res chain seq x y z
N MET A 1 15.44 21.65 -35.43
CA MET A 1 14.80 20.32 -35.42
C MET A 1 13.47 20.49 -36.12
N SER A 2 13.32 19.94 -37.32
CA SER A 2 12.06 19.99 -38.04
C SER A 2 11.16 18.87 -37.53
N ASP A 3 9.96 19.21 -37.08
CA ASP A 3 8.93 18.20 -36.84
C ASP A 3 8.53 17.60 -38.19
N VAL A 4 8.65 16.29 -38.29
CA VAL A 4 8.38 15.54 -39.52
C VAL A 4 6.98 14.93 -39.45
N SER A 5 6.22 15.01 -40.54
CA SER A 5 4.91 14.36 -40.61
C SER A 5 5.06 12.83 -40.74
N LEU A 6 4.04 12.05 -40.37
CA LEU A 6 4.14 10.57 -40.41
C LEU A 6 4.43 10.03 -41.82
N ILE A 7 3.86 10.64 -42.87
CA ILE A 7 4.10 10.26 -44.27
C ILE A 7 5.56 10.55 -44.66
N GLU A 8 6.09 11.69 -44.22
CA GLU A 8 7.46 12.11 -44.49
C GLU A 8 8.46 11.24 -43.72
N ALA A 9 8.16 10.85 -42.48
CA ALA A 9 8.96 9.89 -41.72
C ALA A 9 9.08 8.54 -42.45
N TRP A 10 8.00 8.04 -43.05
CA TRP A 10 8.03 6.85 -43.91
C TRP A 10 8.87 7.03 -45.17
N SER A 11 8.81 8.22 -45.80
CA SER A 11 9.63 8.52 -46.97
C SER A 11 11.12 8.58 -46.64
N ILE A 12 11.47 9.17 -45.49
CA ILE A 12 12.85 9.24 -44.99
C ILE A 12 13.35 7.84 -44.64
N TRP A 13 12.52 7.05 -43.94
CA TRP A 13 12.82 5.65 -43.64
C TRP A 13 13.10 4.83 -44.90
N LEU A 14 12.23 4.90 -45.91
CA LEU A 14 12.42 4.22 -47.20
C LEU A 14 13.69 4.65 -47.95
N SER A 15 14.21 5.86 -47.67
CA SER A 15 15.45 6.35 -48.28
C SER A 15 16.72 5.82 -47.63
N GLY A 16 16.63 5.20 -46.44
CA GLY A 16 17.75 4.61 -45.71
C GLY A 16 18.64 5.62 -44.96
N ASP A 17 18.29 6.91 -44.95
CA ASP A 17 19.04 7.98 -44.30
C ASP A 17 18.17 8.61 -43.20
N LEU A 18 18.11 7.95 -42.04
CA LEU A 18 17.34 8.41 -40.87
C LEU A 18 18.29 9.09 -39.87
N PRO A 19 18.26 10.43 -39.75
CA PRO A 19 19.07 11.12 -38.75
C PRO A 19 18.54 10.81 -37.34
N ASP A 20 19.43 10.47 -36.41
CA ASP A 20 19.12 10.20 -34.98
C ASP A 20 18.37 11.34 -34.28
N SER A 21 18.47 12.56 -34.81
CA SER A 21 17.85 13.78 -34.27
C SER A 21 16.43 14.07 -34.78
N THR A 22 15.87 13.17 -35.61
CA THR A 22 14.53 13.36 -36.18
C THR A 22 13.47 13.22 -35.09
N LEU A 23 12.57 14.21 -35.04
CA LEU A 23 11.44 14.22 -34.11
C LEU A 23 10.15 13.88 -34.87
N LEU A 24 9.43 12.88 -34.37
CA LEU A 24 8.08 12.54 -34.80
C LEU A 24 7.12 12.98 -33.69
N TRP A 25 6.27 13.96 -33.99
CA TRP A 25 5.36 14.60 -33.02
C TRP A 25 6.08 15.10 -31.75
N GLY A 26 7.24 15.75 -31.92
CA GLY A 26 8.05 16.28 -30.83
C GLY A 26 8.81 15.25 -29.99
N ILE A 27 8.73 13.95 -30.33
CA ILE A 27 9.45 12.87 -29.64
C ILE A 27 10.48 12.25 -30.59
N SER A 28 11.68 11.95 -30.09
CA SER A 28 12.72 11.29 -30.87
C SER A 28 12.25 9.94 -31.42
N ILE A 29 12.61 9.65 -32.67
CA ILE A 29 12.25 8.39 -33.33
C ILE A 29 12.72 7.14 -32.55
N LEU A 30 13.84 7.23 -31.81
CA LEU A 30 14.33 6.18 -30.92
C LEU A 30 13.38 5.86 -29.75
N TRP A 31 12.60 6.85 -29.28
CA TRP A 31 11.59 6.61 -28.26
C TRP A 31 10.37 5.89 -28.84
N TRP A 32 10.00 6.19 -30.09
CA TRP A 32 8.95 5.47 -30.80
C TRP A 32 9.30 4.00 -31.00
N GLU A 33 10.57 3.68 -31.29
CA GLU A 33 11.07 2.30 -31.33
C GLU A 33 10.83 1.56 -30.00
N ARG A 34 11.15 2.19 -28.86
CA ARG A 34 10.96 1.60 -27.52
C ARG A 34 9.48 1.39 -27.20
N ILE A 35 8.64 2.36 -27.55
CA ILE A 35 7.18 2.23 -27.41
C ILE A 35 6.71 1.05 -28.26
N GLY A 36 7.21 0.92 -29.50
CA GLY A 36 6.94 -0.20 -30.38
C GLY A 36 7.24 -1.55 -29.74
N LYS A 37 8.46 -1.72 -29.20
CA LYS A 37 8.87 -2.95 -28.49
C LYS A 37 7.99 -3.26 -27.28
N ILE A 38 7.63 -2.25 -26.48
CA ILE A 38 6.71 -2.43 -25.34
C ILE A 38 5.34 -2.90 -25.83
N MET A 39 4.80 -2.29 -26.89
CA MET A 39 3.50 -2.68 -27.45
C MET A 39 3.52 -4.10 -28.01
N GLN A 40 4.62 -4.53 -28.65
CA GLN A 40 4.78 -5.90 -29.12
C GLN A 40 4.82 -6.91 -27.97
N VAL A 41 5.56 -6.61 -26.90
CA VAL A 41 5.62 -7.47 -25.70
C VAL A 41 4.24 -7.60 -25.06
N LEU A 42 3.50 -6.49 -24.94
CA LEU A 42 2.13 -6.51 -24.43
C LEU A 42 1.21 -7.33 -25.35
N GLY A 43 1.30 -7.12 -26.66
CA GLY A 43 0.56 -7.88 -27.68
C GLY A 43 0.83 -9.39 -27.57
N ALA A 44 2.10 -9.79 -27.52
CA ALA A 44 2.52 -11.18 -27.35
C ALA A 44 2.03 -11.77 -26.02
N THR A 45 2.10 -11.00 -24.93
CA THR A 45 1.58 -11.43 -23.62
C THR A 45 0.07 -11.67 -23.67
N THR A 46 -0.68 -10.81 -24.35
CA THR A 46 -2.13 -11.05 -24.57
C THR A 46 -2.40 -12.29 -25.42
N ILE A 47 -1.56 -12.62 -26.40
CA ILE A 47 -1.68 -13.89 -27.15
C ILE A 47 -1.43 -15.08 -26.23
N ILE A 48 -0.42 -15.02 -25.36
CA ILE A 48 -0.17 -16.07 -24.35
C ILE A 48 -1.38 -16.21 -23.43
N ALA A 49 -1.95 -15.09 -22.98
CA ALA A 49 -3.17 -15.11 -22.16
C ALA A 49 -4.36 -15.74 -22.91
N ASP A 50 -4.47 -15.51 -24.22
CA ASP A 50 -5.49 -16.15 -25.06
C ASP A 50 -5.26 -17.67 -25.20
N ILE A 51 -4.00 -18.10 -25.31
CA ILE A 51 -3.64 -19.53 -25.34
C ILE A 51 -3.97 -20.23 -24.01
N ILE A 52 -3.76 -19.56 -22.87
CA ILE A 52 -4.20 -20.06 -21.56
C ILE A 52 -5.73 -20.26 -21.52
N GLY A 53 -6.45 -19.44 -22.28
CA GLY A 53 -7.88 -19.54 -22.49
C GLY A 53 -8.68 -18.74 -21.47
N PRO A 54 -9.85 -18.21 -21.89
CA PRO A 54 -10.70 -17.40 -21.03
C PRO A 54 -11.25 -18.18 -19.83
N GLU A 55 -11.32 -19.52 -19.91
CA GLU A 55 -11.80 -20.35 -18.80
C GLU A 55 -10.86 -20.32 -17.60
N GLU A 56 -9.55 -20.45 -17.80
CA GLU A 56 -8.57 -20.40 -16.71
C GLU A 56 -8.49 -18.99 -16.11
N ILE A 57 -8.64 -17.96 -16.93
CA ILE A 57 -8.73 -16.56 -16.46
C ILE A 57 -9.98 -16.34 -15.59
N ARG A 58 -11.13 -16.89 -15.99
CA ARG A 58 -12.37 -16.84 -15.18
C ARG A 58 -12.24 -17.67 -13.89
N LYS A 59 -11.64 -18.86 -13.96
CA LYS A 59 -11.33 -19.66 -12.77
C LYS A 59 -10.43 -18.88 -11.81
N PHE A 60 -9.41 -18.21 -12.33
CA PHE A 60 -8.55 -17.35 -11.53
C PHE A 60 -9.32 -16.16 -10.91
N GLY A 61 -10.14 -15.46 -11.70
CA GLY A 61 -11.00 -14.35 -11.21
C GLY A 61 -11.96 -14.78 -10.09
N SER A 62 -12.65 -15.91 -10.28
CA SER A 62 -13.52 -16.50 -9.25
C SER A 62 -12.74 -16.95 -8.00
N SER A 63 -11.51 -17.47 -8.17
CA SER A 63 -10.64 -17.81 -7.05
C SER A 63 -10.17 -16.59 -6.26
N LEU A 64 -9.95 -15.45 -6.92
CA LEU A 64 -9.60 -14.19 -6.28
C LEU A 64 -10.75 -13.67 -5.42
N GLN A 65 -12.00 -13.76 -5.92
CA GLN A 65 -13.18 -13.39 -5.13
C GLN A 65 -13.36 -14.29 -3.91
N GLY A 66 -13.05 -15.59 -4.03
CA GLY A 66 -13.21 -16.56 -2.94
C GLY A 66 -12.15 -16.49 -1.83
N ARG A 67 -10.96 -15.93 -2.09
CA ARG A 67 -9.84 -15.95 -1.13
C ARG A 67 -9.95 -14.92 0.00
N LEU A 68 -10.73 -13.86 -0.17
CA LEU A 68 -10.90 -12.82 0.85
C LEU A 68 -12.39 -12.51 1.05
N PRO A 69 -13.13 -13.38 1.76
CA PRO A 69 -14.51 -13.10 2.11
C PRO A 69 -14.53 -11.81 2.92
N THR A 70 -15.29 -10.83 2.46
CA THR A 70 -15.40 -9.53 3.14
C THR A 70 -15.89 -9.73 4.58
N ASP A 71 -16.74 -10.73 4.80
CA ASP A 71 -17.23 -11.13 6.11
C ASP A 71 -16.12 -11.57 7.06
N THR A 72 -15.13 -12.34 6.57
CA THR A 72 -13.99 -12.79 7.37
C THR A 72 -13.13 -11.60 7.81
N LEU A 73 -12.85 -10.65 6.91
CA LEU A 73 -12.12 -9.42 7.25
C LEU A 73 -12.88 -8.57 8.28
N ILE A 74 -14.19 -8.43 8.13
CA ILE A 74 -15.04 -7.73 9.09
C ILE A 74 -15.03 -8.45 10.45
N GLN A 75 -15.09 -9.79 10.47
CA GLN A 75 -15.02 -10.58 11.69
C GLN A 75 -13.66 -10.41 12.39
N TYR A 76 -12.55 -10.44 11.66
CA TYR A 76 -11.23 -10.14 12.22
C TYR A 76 -11.17 -8.74 12.82
N LEU A 77 -11.69 -7.73 12.12
CA LEU A 77 -11.70 -6.36 12.60
C LEU A 77 -12.56 -6.22 13.87
N LYS A 78 -13.71 -6.89 13.93
CA LYS A 78 -14.54 -6.99 15.15
C LYS A 78 -13.79 -7.68 16.30
N GLN A 79 -13.07 -8.76 16.03
CA GLN A 79 -12.28 -9.47 17.04
C GLN A 79 -11.14 -8.60 17.58
N CYS A 80 -10.41 -7.89 16.71
CA CYS A 80 -9.38 -6.95 17.12
C CYS A 80 -9.95 -5.81 17.97
N PHE A 81 -11.10 -5.25 17.58
CA PHE A 81 -11.77 -4.21 18.35
C PHE A 81 -12.28 -4.72 19.69
N ASN A 82 -12.88 -5.91 19.74
CA ASN A 82 -13.35 -6.53 20.98
C ASN A 82 -12.19 -6.85 21.92
N TRP A 83 -11.08 -7.36 21.39
CA TRP A 83 -9.86 -7.60 22.17
C TRP A 83 -9.29 -6.30 22.71
N TYR A 84 -9.18 -5.25 21.89
CA TYR A 84 -8.75 -3.93 22.33
C TYR A 84 -9.67 -3.36 23.41
N ALA A 85 -10.98 -3.39 23.19
CA ALA A 85 -11.97 -2.94 24.15
C ALA A 85 -11.90 -3.75 25.46
N PHE A 86 -11.60 -5.04 25.39
CA PHE A 86 -11.37 -5.88 26.57
C PHE A 86 -10.13 -5.45 27.34
N ILE A 87 -8.99 -5.28 26.67
CA ILE A 87 -7.75 -4.79 27.28
C ILE A 87 -7.98 -3.40 27.88
N PHE A 88 -8.54 -2.47 27.12
CA PHE A 88 -8.85 -1.13 27.60
C PHE A 88 -9.81 -1.15 28.80
N ARG A 89 -10.86 -1.97 28.77
CA ARG A 89 -11.81 -2.12 29.88
C ARG A 89 -11.16 -2.73 31.12
N GLN A 90 -10.26 -3.70 30.95
CA GLN A 90 -9.55 -4.30 32.07
C GLN A 90 -8.49 -3.35 32.66
N THR A 91 -7.71 -2.67 31.82
CA THR A 91 -6.60 -1.82 32.25
C THR A 91 -7.06 -0.44 32.72
N VAL A 92 -8.08 0.13 32.09
CA VAL A 92 -8.55 1.50 32.39
C VAL A 92 -9.87 1.46 33.18
N LEU A 93 -10.90 0.77 32.68
CA LEU A 93 -12.24 0.87 33.26
C LEU A 93 -12.36 0.19 34.63
N LYS A 94 -11.73 -0.97 34.83
CA LYS A 94 -11.71 -1.63 36.16
C LYS A 94 -10.95 -0.82 37.21
N ASP A 95 -9.86 -0.15 36.83
CA ASP A 95 -9.10 0.71 37.73
C ASP A 95 -9.86 2.02 38.06
N TYR A 96 -10.68 2.54 37.14
CA TYR A 96 -11.45 3.79 37.34
C TYR A 96 -12.86 3.61 37.94
N LEU A 97 -13.60 2.58 37.52
CA LEU A 97 -15.00 2.32 37.93
C LEU A 97 -15.14 1.20 38.96
N GLY A 98 -14.05 0.54 39.35
CA GLY A 98 -13.99 -0.42 40.45
C GLY A 98 -14.20 0.23 41.82
N ASN A 99 -15.43 0.73 42.04
CA ASN A 99 -16.11 1.07 43.28
C ASN A 99 -15.29 1.39 44.54
N ALA A 100 -15.41 2.66 44.93
CA ALA A 100 -15.34 3.20 46.28
C ALA A 100 -16.36 2.58 47.28
N SER A 101 -16.79 1.32 47.10
CA SER A 101 -17.90 0.79 47.90
C SER A 101 -17.75 -0.62 48.44
N GLU A 102 -17.04 -1.60 47.85
CA GLU A 102 -17.07 -2.94 48.48
C GLU A 102 -16.00 -4.00 48.12
N VAL A 103 -14.88 -3.65 47.48
CA VAL A 103 -13.78 -4.61 47.31
C VAL A 103 -12.77 -4.41 48.44
N LYS A 104 -12.66 -5.38 49.37
CA LYS A 104 -11.58 -5.41 50.37
C LYS A 104 -10.24 -5.28 49.63
N PRO A 105 -9.43 -4.25 49.93
CA PRO A 105 -8.25 -3.91 49.16
C PRO A 105 -7.20 -5.01 49.34
N GLU A 106 -6.95 -5.81 48.29
CA GLU A 106 -5.62 -6.36 48.10
C GLU A 106 -4.70 -5.18 47.74
N LYS A 107 -4.12 -4.61 48.80
CA LYS A 107 -3.18 -3.49 48.79
C LYS A 107 -1.98 -3.85 47.92
N GLY A 108 -1.96 -3.44 46.65
CA GLY A 108 -0.74 -3.53 45.88
C GLY A 108 -0.82 -2.97 44.48
N HIS A 109 -1.77 -3.41 43.65
CA HIS A 109 -1.60 -3.30 42.19
C HIS A 109 -2.21 -2.05 41.53
N SER A 110 -3.38 -1.52 41.95
CA SER A 110 -4.00 -0.40 41.21
C SER A 110 -3.34 0.96 41.44
N ARG A 111 -2.57 1.13 42.55
CA ARG A 111 -1.77 2.34 42.75
C ARG A 111 -0.66 2.47 41.70
N LEU A 112 -0.16 1.37 41.13
CA LEU A 112 0.98 1.44 40.20
C LEU A 112 0.61 2.04 38.84
N ASN A 113 -0.60 1.86 38.31
CA ASN A 113 -0.92 2.38 36.97
C ASN A 113 -1.17 3.89 36.94
N LEU A 114 -1.95 4.42 37.88
CA LEU A 114 -2.18 5.87 37.98
C LEU A 114 -0.92 6.60 38.46
N LEU A 115 -0.17 5.98 39.38
CA LEU A 115 1.16 6.45 39.75
C LEU A 115 2.11 6.38 38.55
N ASN A 116 2.08 5.37 37.68
CA ASN A 116 2.92 5.31 36.48
C ASN A 116 2.61 6.42 35.47
N TYR A 117 1.34 6.73 35.21
CA TYR A 117 0.98 7.85 34.32
C TYR A 117 1.34 9.21 34.94
N LEU A 118 1.09 9.39 36.24
CA LEU A 118 1.38 10.63 36.95
C LEU A 118 2.90 10.80 37.17
N VAL A 119 3.63 9.70 37.40
CA VAL A 119 5.10 9.65 37.44
C VAL A 119 5.68 9.90 36.07
N CYS A 120 5.13 9.36 34.98
CA CYS A 120 5.56 9.71 33.63
C CYS A 120 5.34 11.20 33.34
N LEU A 121 4.19 11.75 33.71
CA LEU A 121 3.89 13.18 33.51
C LEU A 121 4.81 14.08 34.36
N LEU A 122 5.04 13.73 35.63
CA LEU A 122 5.97 14.43 36.51
C LEU A 122 7.43 14.27 36.08
N LEU A 123 7.87 13.08 35.63
CA LEU A 123 9.21 12.86 35.08
C LEU A 123 9.41 13.68 33.81
N THR A 124 8.41 13.76 32.94
CA THR A 124 8.48 14.59 31.74
C THR A 124 8.60 16.07 32.10
N GLY A 125 7.83 16.55 33.07
CA GLY A 125 7.94 17.93 33.58
C GLY A 125 9.26 18.23 34.28
N LEU A 126 9.75 17.29 35.09
CA LEU A 126 11.04 17.38 35.78
C LEU A 126 12.20 17.42 34.77
N ILE A 127 12.13 16.63 33.70
CA ILE A 127 13.17 16.57 32.66
C ILE A 127 13.20 17.83 31.80
N VAL A 128 12.05 18.41 31.47
CA VAL A 128 12.01 19.73 30.83
C VAL A 128 12.66 20.79 31.75
N HIS A 129 12.44 20.70 33.05
CA HIS A 129 13.02 21.62 34.02
C HIS A 129 14.53 21.38 34.27
N THR A 130 14.99 20.12 34.31
CA THR A 130 16.40 19.77 34.55
C THR A 130 17.25 19.85 33.29
N ALA A 131 16.66 19.73 32.09
CA ALA A 131 17.37 19.92 30.82
C ALA A 131 17.97 21.34 30.69
N GLU A 132 17.32 22.36 31.28
CA GLU A 132 17.89 23.72 31.36
C GLU A 132 19.07 23.81 32.34
N LEU A 133 19.08 22.99 33.40
CA LEU A 133 20.12 22.97 34.44
C LEU A 133 21.34 22.12 34.06
N TYR A 134 21.19 21.13 33.18
CA TYR A 134 22.21 20.11 32.87
C TYR A 134 22.81 20.19 31.46
N ALA A 135 22.77 21.36 30.81
CA ALA A 135 23.40 21.58 29.50
C ALA A 135 24.90 21.19 29.43
N ALA A 136 25.58 21.03 30.58
CA ALA A 136 26.99 20.67 30.67
C ALA A 136 27.30 19.15 30.74
N ASN A 137 26.34 18.26 31.05
CA ASN A 137 26.65 16.85 31.31
C ASN A 137 25.75 15.88 30.52
N TRP A 138 26.11 15.67 29.26
CA TRP A 138 25.37 14.94 28.23
C TRP A 138 25.02 13.47 28.60
N GLY A 139 25.84 12.81 29.43
CA GLY A 139 25.63 11.40 29.78
C GLY A 139 24.40 11.11 30.64
N ALA A 140 24.10 11.98 31.61
CA ALA A 140 22.93 11.83 32.47
C ALA A 140 21.61 12.08 31.70
N LEU A 141 21.64 13.04 30.78
CA LEU A 141 20.53 13.40 29.92
C LEU A 141 20.13 12.22 29.01
N LEU A 142 21.10 11.46 28.48
CA LEU A 142 20.82 10.27 27.65
C LEU A 142 20.13 9.14 28.42
N VAL A 143 20.52 8.89 29.68
CA VAL A 143 19.91 7.83 30.50
C VAL A 143 18.46 8.18 30.86
N GLU A 144 18.20 9.44 31.23
CA GLU A 144 16.85 9.92 31.51
C GLU A 144 15.94 9.84 30.28
N PHE A 145 16.47 10.24 29.12
CA PHE A 145 15.73 10.14 27.86
C PHE A 145 15.40 8.69 27.50
N ALA A 146 16.33 7.76 27.72
CA ALA A 146 16.11 6.34 27.46
C ALA A 146 15.01 5.74 28.36
N ILE A 147 14.94 6.14 29.64
CA ILE A 147 13.91 5.67 30.58
C ILE A 147 12.53 6.20 30.19
N ILE A 148 12.40 7.50 29.90
CA ILE A 148 11.13 8.07 29.42
C ILE A 148 10.70 7.38 28.13
N TYR A 149 11.61 7.27 27.16
CA TYR A 149 11.31 6.65 25.88
C TYR A 149 10.83 5.22 26.06
N GLY A 150 11.47 4.44 26.94
CA GLY A 150 11.04 3.10 27.32
C GLY A 150 9.61 3.06 27.87
N CYS A 151 9.30 3.91 28.87
CA CYS A 151 7.95 3.98 29.44
C CYS A 151 6.89 4.41 28.42
N LEU A 152 7.22 5.40 27.59
CA LEU A 152 6.32 5.93 26.58
C LEU A 152 6.07 4.93 25.45
N VAL A 153 7.09 4.16 25.05
CA VAL A 153 6.93 3.02 24.14
C VAL A 153 6.02 1.96 24.73
N VAL A 154 6.18 1.59 26.00
CA VAL A 154 5.33 0.57 26.63
C VAL A 154 3.86 1.00 26.69
N SER A 155 3.59 2.28 26.98
CA SER A 155 2.22 2.80 27.05
C SER A 155 1.57 3.05 25.68
N ILE A 156 2.33 3.53 24.69
CA ILE A 156 1.79 3.91 23.38
C ILE A 156 1.88 2.75 22.36
N ALA A 157 2.79 1.78 22.52
CA ALA A 157 2.93 0.66 21.59
C ALA A 157 1.63 -0.15 21.38
N PRO A 158 0.81 -0.46 22.40
CA PRO A 158 -0.46 -1.15 22.19
C PRO A 158 -1.43 -0.34 21.30
N LEU A 159 -1.47 0.98 21.50
CA LEU A 159 -2.28 1.88 20.68
C LEU A 159 -1.78 1.92 19.23
N PHE A 160 -0.47 2.04 19.03
CA PHE A 160 0.13 1.96 17.68
C PHE A 160 -0.12 0.62 17.01
N THR A 161 -0.06 -0.49 17.76
CA THR A 161 -0.30 -1.83 17.21
C THR A 161 -1.74 -1.97 16.74
N VAL A 162 -2.71 -1.47 17.52
CA VAL A 162 -4.13 -1.47 17.13
C VAL A 162 -4.36 -0.58 15.91
N LEU A 163 -3.80 0.63 15.89
CA LEU A 163 -3.88 1.53 14.73
C LEU A 163 -3.24 0.90 13.49
N ALA A 164 -2.11 0.22 13.62
CA ALA A 164 -1.46 -0.47 12.51
C ALA A 164 -2.31 -1.63 11.99
N ILE A 165 -2.91 -2.43 12.87
CA ILE A 165 -3.83 -3.52 12.47
C ILE A 165 -5.05 -2.96 11.74
N ILE A 166 -5.66 -1.90 12.27
CA ILE A 166 -6.80 -1.23 11.61
C ILE A 166 -6.37 -0.66 10.25
N GLY A 167 -5.22 0.01 10.19
CA GLY A 167 -4.67 0.57 8.96
C GLY A 167 -4.42 -0.49 7.90
N LEU A 168 -3.76 -1.59 8.25
CA LEU A 168 -3.52 -2.71 7.33
C LEU A 168 -4.82 -3.38 6.89
N THR A 169 -5.78 -3.56 7.79
CA THR A 169 -7.06 -4.21 7.45
C THR A 169 -7.91 -3.33 6.55
N THR A 170 -7.97 -2.03 6.82
CA THR A 170 -8.68 -1.05 5.96
C THR A 170 -8.03 -0.93 4.60
N LEU A 171 -6.70 -0.91 4.53
CA LEU A 171 -5.95 -0.95 3.27
C LEU A 171 -6.24 -2.23 2.48
N GLY A 172 -6.28 -3.39 3.14
CA GLY A 172 -6.65 -4.67 2.53
C GLY A 172 -8.08 -4.65 1.98
N LEU A 173 -9.04 -4.11 2.74
CA LEU A 173 -10.43 -3.94 2.29
C LEU A 173 -10.55 -2.97 1.12
N ALA A 174 -9.84 -1.84 1.17
CA ALA A 174 -9.81 -0.86 0.10
C ALA A 174 -9.21 -1.46 -1.18
N THR A 175 -8.09 -2.17 -1.06
CA THR A 175 -7.45 -2.87 -2.19
C THR A 175 -8.39 -3.91 -2.79
N ASN A 176 -9.06 -4.70 -1.94
CA ASN A 176 -10.02 -5.70 -2.40
C ASN A 176 -11.21 -5.06 -3.13
N SER A 177 -11.75 -3.96 -2.60
CA SER A 177 -12.94 -3.31 -3.15
C SER A 177 -12.65 -2.45 -4.38
N LEU A 178 -11.52 -1.75 -4.41
CA LEU A 178 -11.18 -0.79 -5.46
C LEU A 178 -10.41 -1.41 -6.61
N ILE A 179 -9.64 -2.47 -6.35
CA ILE A 179 -8.73 -3.07 -7.34
C ILE A 179 -9.19 -4.48 -7.68
N ILE A 180 -9.26 -5.39 -6.69
CA ILE A 180 -9.49 -6.82 -6.95
C ILE A 180 -10.90 -7.06 -7.50
N LYS A 181 -11.95 -6.54 -6.87
CA LYS A 181 -13.34 -6.74 -7.31
C LYS A 181 -13.59 -6.21 -8.73
N PRO A 182 -13.21 -4.97 -9.08
CA PRO A 182 -13.38 -4.48 -10.44
C PRO A 182 -12.60 -5.30 -11.47
N ILE A 183 -11.36 -5.70 -11.15
CA ILE A 183 -10.56 -6.55 -12.04
C ILE A 183 -11.24 -7.92 -12.23
N ALA A 184 -11.67 -8.57 -11.15
CA ALA A 184 -12.34 -9.85 -11.23
C ALA A 184 -13.65 -9.76 -12.04
N TRP A 185 -14.46 -8.75 -11.77
CA TRP A 185 -15.70 -8.48 -12.52
C TRP A 185 -15.42 -8.23 -14.00
N PHE A 186 -14.36 -7.47 -14.31
CA PHE A 186 -13.94 -7.22 -15.68
C PHE A 186 -13.54 -8.54 -16.37
N LEU A 187 -12.66 -9.33 -15.74
CA LEU A 187 -12.17 -10.63 -16.24
C LEU A 187 -13.29 -11.67 -16.46
N GLU A 188 -14.39 -11.58 -15.71
CA GLU A 188 -15.54 -12.47 -15.87
C GLU A 188 -16.39 -12.14 -17.11
N HIS A 189 -16.26 -10.93 -17.67
CA HIS A 189 -17.17 -10.48 -18.72
C HIS A 189 -16.94 -11.25 -20.04
N PRO A 190 -17.99 -11.83 -20.65
CA PRO A 190 -17.83 -12.69 -21.82
C PRO A 190 -17.36 -11.96 -23.09
N SER A 191 -17.56 -10.64 -23.16
CA SER A 191 -17.03 -9.83 -24.27
C SER A 191 -15.52 -9.63 -24.21
N LEU A 192 -14.90 -9.88 -23.06
CA LEU A 192 -13.47 -9.63 -22.86
C LEU A 192 -12.62 -10.51 -23.77
N ASP A 193 -13.07 -11.74 -24.07
CA ASP A 193 -12.42 -12.64 -25.03
C ASP A 193 -12.28 -12.02 -26.43
N ARG A 194 -13.36 -11.43 -26.96
CA ARG A 194 -13.31 -10.76 -28.26
C ARG A 194 -12.47 -9.48 -28.20
N PHE A 195 -12.59 -8.75 -27.09
CA PHE A 195 -11.89 -7.49 -26.92
C PHE A 195 -10.36 -7.68 -26.79
N THR A 196 -9.90 -8.67 -26.03
CA THR A 196 -8.47 -8.97 -25.87
C THR A 196 -7.84 -9.42 -27.18
N LYS A 197 -8.55 -10.20 -28.00
CA LYS A 197 -8.07 -10.61 -29.34
C LYS A 197 -7.92 -9.42 -30.29
N ILE A 198 -8.88 -8.50 -30.28
CA ILE A 198 -8.81 -7.30 -31.12
C ILE A 198 -7.66 -6.40 -30.62
N ILE A 199 -7.55 -6.19 -29.30
CA ILE A 199 -6.48 -5.37 -28.73
C ILE A 199 -5.12 -6.00 -28.96
N SER A 200 -4.95 -7.31 -28.80
CA SER A 200 -3.66 -7.97 -28.97
C SER A 200 -3.17 -7.82 -30.40
N LEU A 201 -4.05 -8.01 -31.38
CA LEU A 201 -3.76 -7.80 -32.79
C LEU A 201 -3.39 -6.34 -33.07
N LEU A 202 -4.16 -5.38 -32.54
CA LEU A 202 -3.87 -3.96 -32.71
C LEU A 202 -2.54 -3.55 -32.07
N LEU A 203 -2.26 -4.00 -30.85
CA LEU A 203 -1.00 -3.73 -30.16
C LEU A 203 0.19 -4.28 -30.93
N LEU A 204 0.07 -5.49 -31.47
CA LEU A 204 1.12 -6.11 -32.27
C LEU A 204 1.33 -5.35 -33.57
N LEU A 205 0.25 -5.00 -34.30
CA LEU A 205 0.33 -4.24 -35.55
C LEU A 205 0.93 -2.85 -35.35
N VAL A 206 0.48 -2.11 -34.33
CA VAL A 206 1.00 -0.77 -34.03
C VAL A 206 2.44 -0.86 -33.51
N GLY A 207 2.74 -1.84 -32.67
CA GLY A 207 4.09 -2.08 -32.18
C GLY A 207 5.06 -2.42 -33.31
N PHE A 208 4.65 -3.25 -34.26
CA PHE A 208 5.41 -3.57 -35.46
C PHE A 208 5.57 -2.34 -36.37
N HIS A 209 4.53 -1.54 -36.53
CA HIS A 209 4.59 -0.30 -37.31
C HIS A 209 5.65 0.67 -36.77
N PHE A 210 5.71 0.86 -35.44
CA PHE A 210 6.70 1.75 -34.83
C PHE A 210 8.11 1.18 -34.84
N GLU A 211 8.27 -0.13 -34.68
CA GLU A 211 9.59 -0.75 -34.84
C GLU A 211 10.10 -0.60 -36.27
N LEU A 212 9.25 -0.87 -37.26
CA LEU A 212 9.61 -0.76 -38.67
C LEU A 212 9.97 0.70 -39.02
N LEU A 213 9.22 1.69 -38.53
CA LEU A 213 9.53 3.10 -38.79
C LEU A 213 10.88 3.56 -38.18
N ALA A 214 11.40 2.82 -37.20
CA ALA A 214 12.65 3.15 -36.52
C ALA A 214 13.85 2.27 -36.92
N SER A 215 13.64 1.20 -37.71
CA SER A 215 14.67 0.20 -38.06
C SER A 215 15.41 0.53 -39.35
#